data_AF-A0A6B2DWU6-F1
#
_entry.id   AF-A0A6B2DWU6-F1
#
_cell.length_a   1.000
_cell.length_b   1.000
_cell.length_c   1.000
_cell.angle_alpha   90.00
_cell.angle_beta   90.00
_cell.angle_gamma   90.00
#
_symmetry.space_group_name_H-M   'P 1'
#
loop_
_entity.id
_entity.type
_entity.pdbx_description
1 polymer ?
#
loop_
_entity_poly.entity_id
_entity_poly.type
_entity_poly.pdbx_seq_one_letter_code
_entity_poly.pdbx_strand_id
1 'polypeptide(L)' 'VFRELHDRRGAGYALLSLGRTHAAEDAAAEAGRCLRGSAELFRELGFPLWELRALGELAAVTGESPARDRSRELLTKIRT' A
#
# COMPACT_ATOMS: atom_id res chain seq x y z
N VAL A 1 12.42 14.38 3.43
CA VAL A 1 12.48 14.32 4.91
C VAL A 1 12.30 12.91 5.47
N PHE A 2 11.41 12.03 4.94
CA PHE A 2 11.28 10.63 5.43
C PHE A 2 12.38 9.64 4.99
N ARG A 3 13.31 10.02 4.11
CA ARG A 3 14.38 9.12 3.61
C ARG A 3 15.57 8.97 4.57
N GLU A 4 15.70 9.84 5.58
CA GLU A 4 16.92 9.92 6.41
C GLU A 4 16.76 9.41 7.84
N LEU A 5 15.55 9.14 8.33
CA LEU A 5 15.38 8.57 9.66
C LEU A 5 14.82 7.17 9.59
N HIS A 6 15.38 6.33 10.44
CA HIS A 6 15.09 4.92 10.74
C HIS A 6 13.61 4.59 11.06
N ASP A 7 12.64 5.43 10.69
CA ASP A 7 11.20 5.19 10.78
C ASP A 7 10.60 4.81 9.42
N ARG A 8 11.02 3.65 8.93
CA ARG A 8 10.44 3.00 7.73
C ARG A 8 8.93 2.77 7.89
N ARG A 9 8.39 2.69 9.11
CA ARG A 9 6.95 2.56 9.34
C ARG A 9 6.22 3.86 9.03
N GLY A 10 6.72 4.98 9.53
CA GLY A 10 6.19 6.31 9.25
C GLY A 10 6.16 6.60 7.75
N ALA A 11 7.20 6.21 7.00
CA ALA A 11 7.22 6.31 5.55
C ALA A 11 6.09 5.49 4.87
N GLY A 12 5.76 4.31 5.39
CA GLY A 12 4.70 3.45 4.84
C GLY A 12 3.32 4.06 5.01
N TYR A 13 3.06 4.64 6.19
CA TYR A 13 1.83 5.39 6.46
C TYR A 13 1.74 6.68 5.64
N ALA A 14 2.84 7.41 5.49
CA ALA A 14 2.87 8.63 4.70
C ALA A 14 2.55 8.34 3.22
N LEU A 15 3.13 7.27 2.66
CA LEU A 15 2.83 6.83 1.30
C LEU A 15 1.38 6.38 1.13
N LEU A 16 0.81 5.67 2.12
CA LEU A 16 -0.59 5.28 2.10
C LEU A 16 -1.51 6.51 2.06
N SER A 17 -1.28 7.47 2.95
CA SER A 17 -2.05 8.72 3.01
C SER A 17 -1.92 9.54 1.74
N LEU A 18 -0.70 9.68 1.20
CA LEU A 18 -0.48 10.40 -0.05
C LEU A 18 -1.17 9.72 -1.24
N GLY A 19 -1.16 8.39 -1.27
CA GLY A 19 -1.90 7.61 -2.27
C GLY A 19 -3.40 7.87 -2.25
N ARG A 20 -4.00 7.98 -1.06
CA ARG A 20 -5.42 8.35 -0.91
C ARG A 20 -5.72 9.76 -1.37
N THR A 21 -4.85 10.71 -1.03
CA THR A 21 -5.00 12.11 -1.48
C THR A 21 -4.98 12.18 -3.00
N HIS A 22 -4.02 11.54 -3.65
CA HIS A 22 -3.97 11.50 -5.11
C HIS A 22 -5.17 10.78 -5.73
N ALA A 23 -5.68 9.72 -5.10
CA ALA A 23 -6.89 9.05 -5.58
C ALA A 23 -8.13 9.98 -5.50
N ALA A 24 -8.23 10.81 -4.46
CA ALA A 24 -9.28 11.80 -4.32
C ALA A 24 -9.15 12.97 -5.31
N GLU A 25 -7.92 13.26 -5.77
CA GLU A 25 -7.61 14.25 -6.80
C GLU A 25 -7.70 13.69 -8.24
N ASP A 26 -8.22 12.48 -8.41
CA ASP A 26 -8.32 11.75 -9.70
C ASP A 26 -6.95 11.50 -10.37
N ALA A 27 -5.87 11.58 -9.60
CA ALA A 27 -4.49 11.31 -10.02
C ALA A 27 -4.15 9.82 -9.83
N ALA A 28 -4.81 8.95 -10.61
CA ALA A 28 -4.72 7.49 -10.44
C ALA A 28 -3.30 6.93 -10.58
N ALA A 29 -2.47 7.51 -11.46
CA ALA A 29 -1.09 7.07 -11.65
C ALA A 29 -0.21 7.38 -10.43
N GLU A 30 -0.32 8.58 -9.89
CA GLU A 30 0.38 9.05 -8.68
C GLU A 30 -0.06 8.24 -7.45
N ALA A 31 -1.37 8.04 -7.31
CA ALA A 31 -1.96 7.21 -6.29
C ALA A 31 -1.43 5.77 -6.35
N GLY A 32 -1.41 5.17 -7.54
CA GLY A 32 -0.89 3.82 -7.75
C GLY A 32 0.59 3.68 -7.36
N ARG A 33 1.43 4.68 -7.68
CA ARG A 33 2.85 4.69 -7.28
C ARG A 33 3.01 4.74 -5.76
N CYS A 34 2.25 5.61 -5.08
CA CYS A 34 2.32 5.76 -3.63
C CYS A 34 1.83 4.51 -2.89
N LEU A 35 0.70 3.95 -3.33
CA LEU A 35 0.09 2.75 -2.72
C LEU A 35 0.97 1.51 -2.91
N ARG A 36 1.62 1.37 -4.08
CA ARG A 36 2.59 0.29 -4.32
C ARG A 36 3.80 0.38 -3.39
N GLY A 37 4.40 1.57 -3.27
CA GLY A 37 5.52 1.79 -2.35
C GLY A 37 5.13 1.55 -0.88
N SER A 38 3.91 1.92 -0.49
CA SER A 38 3.38 1.62 0.84
C SER A 38 3.26 0.12 1.10
N ALA A 39 2.67 -0.63 0.15
CA ALA A 39 2.53 -2.09 0.24
C ALA A 39 3.88 -2.81 0.33
N GLU A 40 4.84 -2.42 -0.51
CA GLU A 40 6.20 -2.98 -0.50
C GLU A 40 6.89 -2.75 0.85
N LEU A 41 6.73 -1.57 1.43
CA LEU A 41 7.36 -1.24 2.70
C LEU A 41 6.72 -1.97 3.88
N PHE A 42 5.39 -2.09 3.91
CA PHE A 42 4.70 -2.89 4.94
C PHE A 42 5.05 -4.37 4.83
N ARG A 43 5.24 -4.89 3.62
CA ARG A 43 5.75 -6.25 3.40
C ARG A 43 7.15 -6.44 3.98
N GLU A 44 8.08 -5.53 3.68
CA GLU A 44 9.45 -5.58 4.20
C GLU A 44 9.52 -5.49 5.73
N LEU A 45 8.57 -4.78 6.33
CA LEU A 45 8.49 -4.59 7.77
C LEU A 45 7.66 -5.66 8.50
N GLY A 46 7.06 -6.61 7.78
CA GLY A 46 6.25 -7.68 8.39
C GLY A 46 4.89 -7.20 8.92
N PHE A 47 4.27 -6.22 8.27
CA PHE A 47 2.94 -5.69 8.61
C PHE A 47 1.86 -6.15 7.60
N PRO A 48 1.42 -7.42 7.64
CA PRO A 48 0.56 -8.01 6.60
C PRO A 48 -0.82 -7.36 6.49
N LEU A 49 -1.38 -6.85 7.60
CA LEU A 49 -2.66 -6.13 7.56
C LEU A 49 -2.54 -4.79 6.81
N TRP A 50 -1.41 -4.10 6.98
CA TRP A 50 -1.16 -2.83 6.33
C TRP A 50 -0.73 -3.00 4.85
N GLU A 51 0.03 -4.07 4.55
CA GLU A 51 0.27 -4.51 3.17
C GLU A 51 -1.06 -4.77 2.45
N LEU A 52 -1.95 -5.56 3.05
CA LEU A 52 -3.26 -5.88 2.50
C LEU A 52 -4.10 -4.61 2.24
N ARG A 53 -4.11 -3.67 3.18
CA ARG A 53 -4.87 -2.42 3.04
C ARG A 53 -4.37 -1.58 1.87
N ALA A 54 -3.05 -1.41 1.76
CA ALA A 54 -2.43 -0.67 0.66
C ALA A 54 -2.72 -1.34 -0.70
N LEU A 55 -2.67 -2.67 -0.77
CA LEU A 55 -3.00 -3.42 -1.99
C LEU A 55 -4.48 -3.35 -2.38
N GLY A 56 -5.39 -3.34 -1.40
CA GLY A 56 -6.82 -3.17 -1.65
C GLY A 56 -7.15 -1.80 -2.25
N GLU A 57 -6.54 -0.75 -1.71
CA GLU A 57 -6.67 0.61 -2.25
C GLU A 57 -5.99 0.74 -3.62
N LEU A 58 -4.84 0.10 -3.83
CA LEU A 58 -4.17 0.05 -5.13
C LEU A 58 -5.08 -0.59 -6.20
N ALA A 59 -5.72 -1.72 -5.87
CA ALA A 59 -6.64 -2.40 -6.77
C ALA A 59 -7.88 -1.56 -7.11
N ALA A 60 -8.36 -0.74 -6.18
CA ALA A 60 -9.46 0.19 -6.42
C ALA A 60 -9.05 1.33 -7.38
N VAL A 61 -7.80 1.79 -7.30
CA VAL A 61 -7.28 2.88 -8.13
C VAL A 61 -6.86 2.42 -9.53
N THR A 62 -6.17 1.28 -9.66
CA THR A 62 -5.62 0.84 -10.95
C THR A 62 -6.52 -0.16 -11.69
N GLY A 63 -7.46 -0.81 -10.99
CA GLY A 63 -8.28 -1.89 -11.54
C GLY A 63 -7.51 -3.20 -11.81
N GLU A 64 -6.17 -3.19 -11.70
CA GLU A 64 -5.31 -4.31 -12.06
C GLU A 64 -5.30 -5.43 -11.01
N SER A 65 -5.21 -6.67 -11.49
CA SER A 65 -5.29 -7.91 -10.70
C SER A 65 -4.01 -8.38 -9.95
N PRO A 66 -2.77 -7.92 -10.20
CA PRO A 66 -1.60 -8.41 -9.46
C PRO A 66 -1.69 -8.14 -7.94
N ALA A 67 -2.29 -7.01 -7.56
CA ALA A 67 -2.53 -6.66 -6.16
C ALA A 67 -3.62 -7.54 -5.52
N ARG A 68 -4.59 -8.03 -6.30
CA ARG A 68 -5.68 -8.91 -5.82
C ARG A 68 -5.17 -10.29 -5.41
N ASP A 69 -4.29 -10.91 -6.20
CA ASP A 69 -3.82 -12.26 -5.92
C ASP A 69 -3.01 -12.32 -4.61
N ARG A 70 -2.13 -11.33 -4.39
CA ARG A 70 -1.39 -11.19 -3.12
C ARG A 70 -2.29 -10.83 -1.95
N SER A 71 -3.26 -9.93 -2.14
CA SER A 71 -4.25 -9.60 -1.12
C SER A 71 -5.04 -10.83 -0.67
N ARG A 72 -5.42 -11.71 -1.61
CA ARG A 72 -6.10 -12.97 -1.33
C ARG A 72 -5.24 -13.90 -0.49
N GLU A 73 -3.95 -14.01 -0.79
CA GLU A 73 -3.00 -14.80 0.00
C GLU A 73 -2.80 -14.26 1.42
N LEU A 74 -2.74 -12.94 1.60
CA LEU A 74 -2.62 -12.34 2.94
C LEU A 74 -3.88 -12.58 3.78
N LEU A 75 -5.07 -12.48 3.16
CA LEU A 75 -6.34 -12.74 3.82
C LEU A 75 -6.46 -14.18 4.34
N THR A 76 -5.94 -15.17 3.62
CA THR A 76 -5.96 -16.57 4.10
C THR A 76 -5.02 -16.73 5.30
N LYS A 77 -3.84 -16.11 5.27
CA LYS A 77 -2.84 -16.20 6.35
C LYS A 77 -3.23 -15.46 7.63
N ILE A 78 -3.96 -14.34 7.54
CA ILE A 78 -4.42 -13.58 8.71
C ILE A 78 -5.59 -14.29 9.44
N ARG A 79 -6.36 -15.11 8.72
CA ARG A 79 -7.58 -15.76 9.23
C ARG A 79 -7.36 -17.14 9.86
N THR A 80 -6.15 -17.68 9.81
CA THR A 80 -5.69 -18.92 10.46
C THR A 80 -4.78 -18.60 11.63
#